data_AF-A0AAD7DPL2-F1
#
_entry.id   AF-A0AAD7DPL2-F1
#
_cell.length_a   1.000
_cell.length_b   1.000
_cell.length_c   1.000
_cell.angle_alpha   90.00
_cell.angle_beta   90.00
_cell.angle_gamma   90.00
#
_symmetry.space_group_name_H-M   'P 1'
#
loop_
_entity.id
_entity.type
_entity.pdbx_description
1 polymer ?
#
loop_
_entity_poly.entity_id
_entity_poly.type
_entity_poly.pdbx_seq_one_letter_code
_entity_poly.pdbx_strand_id
1 'polypeptide(L)' 'GLTQYQPNVCKDTVLLGRFPRRNQFLSEYIWRKTGQRRTPRQVGSRLQQLRDSSVGQQRT' A
#
# COMPACT_ATOMS: atom_id res chain seq x y z
N GLY A 1 5.32 5.63 -6.82
CA GLY A 1 4.08 5.23 -6.12
C GLY A 1 4.39 4.83 -4.70
N LEU A 2 4.62 3.54 -4.45
CA LEU A 2 5.00 3.03 -3.12
C LEU A 2 6.36 3.53 -2.62
N THR A 3 7.31 3.75 -3.52
CA THR A 3 8.65 4.31 -3.23
C THR A 3 8.64 5.78 -2.84
N GLN A 4 7.55 6.51 -3.14
CA GLN A 4 7.40 7.93 -2.82
C GLN A 4 6.56 8.16 -1.54
N TYR A 5 6.00 7.10 -0.98
CA TYR A 5 5.26 7.18 0.26
C TYR A 5 6.25 7.29 1.42
N GLN A 6 6.40 8.48 1.98
CA GLN A 6 7.04 8.68 3.28
C GLN A 6 5.94 8.75 4.35
N PRO A 7 5.78 7.72 5.19
CA PRO A 7 4.94 7.83 6.36
C PRO A 7 5.51 8.90 7.28
N ASN A 8 4.66 9.77 7.83
CA ASN A 8 5.04 10.66 8.92
C ASN A 8 5.22 9.78 10.17
N VAL A 9 6.41 9.21 10.33
CA VAL A 9 6.68 8.12 11.26
C VAL A 9 6.96 8.64 12.66
N CYS A 10 6.11 8.27 13.61
CA CYS A 10 6.57 8.10 14.99
C CYS A 10 7.35 6.78 15.08
N LYS A 11 8.32 6.69 16.01
CA LYS A 11 9.18 5.50 16.18
C LYS A 11 8.38 4.20 16.31
N ASP A 12 7.22 4.27 16.97
CA ASP A 12 6.34 3.12 17.22
C ASP A 12 5.70 2.54 15.95
N THR A 13 5.38 3.38 14.97
CA THR A 13 4.80 2.94 13.69
C THR A 13 5.77 2.16 12.82
N VAL A 14 7.07 2.48 12.90
CA VAL A 14 8.12 1.75 12.20
C VAL A 14 8.36 0.39 12.86
N LEU A 15 8.42 0.36 14.20
CA LEU A 15 8.65 -0.87 14.97
C LEU A 15 7.51 -1.90 14.81
N LEU A 16 6.25 -1.46 14.69
CA LEU A 16 5.10 -2.36 14.50
C LEU A 16 4.80 -2.72 13.04
N GLY A 17 5.58 -2.22 12.07
CA GLY A 17 5.31 -2.44 10.64
C GLY A 17 3.97 -1.86 10.16
N ARG A 18 3.46 -0.84 10.85
CA ARG A 18 2.17 -0.19 10.54
C ARG A 18 2.44 1.06 9.71
N PHE A 19 1.64 1.23 8.66
CA PHE A 19 1.76 2.38 7.75
C PHE A 19 0.44 3.19 7.74
N PRO A 20 0.21 4.06 8.74
CA PRO A 20 -1.01 4.84 8.85
C PRO A 20 -1.23 5.70 7.61
N ARG A 21 -2.46 5.77 7.08
CA ARG A 21 -2.80 6.53 5.87
C ARG A 21 -2.08 6.11 4.58
N ARG A 22 -1.29 5.02 4.57
CA ARG A 22 -0.67 4.47 3.34
C ARG A 22 -1.67 4.28 2.21
N ASN A 23 -2.78 3.61 2.50
CA ASN A 23 -3.77 3.29 1.48
C ASN A 23 -4.50 4.54 0.97
N GLN A 24 -4.67 5.55 1.84
CA GLN A 24 -5.23 6.85 1.48
C GLN A 24 -4.28 7.63 0.56
N PHE A 25 -3.00 7.68 0.91
CA PHE A 25 -1.98 8.28 0.06
C PHE A 25 -1.91 7.61 -1.32
N LEU A 26 -1.92 6.28 -1.36
CA LEU A 26 -1.87 5.53 -2.62
C LEU A 26 -3.12 5.72 -3.48
N SER A 27 -4.29 5.81 -2.85
CA SER A 27 -5.56 6.16 -3.53
C SER A 27 -5.43 7.50 -4.27
N GLU A 28 -4.98 8.53 -3.57
CA GLU A 28 -4.76 9.86 -4.16
C GLU A 28 -3.68 9.85 -5.24
N TYR A 29 -2.59 9.12 -5.02
CA TYR A 29 -1.52 8.98 -6.01
C TYR A 29 -2.03 8.31 -7.31
N ILE A 30 -2.84 7.26 -7.21
CA ILE A 30 -3.44 6.59 -8.38
C ILE A 30 -4.33 7.58 -9.12
N TRP A 31 -5.22 8.28 -8.43
CA TRP A 31 -6.07 9.31 -9.05
C TRP A 31 -5.24 10.37 -9.78
N ARG A 32 -4.22 10.94 -9.11
CA ARG A 32 -3.36 11.98 -9.70
C ARG A 32 -2.55 11.50 -10.90
N LYS A 33 -2.17 10.21 -10.95
CA LYS A 33 -1.32 9.66 -12.01
C LYS A 33 -2.09 9.06 -13.18
N THR A 34 -3.23 8.42 -12.92
CA THR A 34 -3.97 7.66 -13.96
C THR A 34 -5.35 8.23 -14.25
N GLY A 35 -5.84 9.18 -13.45
CA GLY A 35 -7.21 9.67 -13.54
C GLY A 35 -8.26 8.64 -13.12
N GLN A 36 -7.87 7.50 -12.54
CA GLN A 36 -8.81 6.49 -12.05
C GLN A 36 -9.03 6.61 -10.55
N ARG A 37 -10.30 6.64 -10.11
CA ARG A 37 -10.64 6.59 -8.70
C ARG A 37 -10.49 5.17 -8.16
N ARG A 38 -9.71 5.00 -7.11
CA ARG A 38 -9.60 3.75 -6.34
C ARG A 38 -9.73 4.10 -4.87
N THR A 39 -10.61 3.43 -4.14
CA THR A 39 -10.77 3.69 -2.71
C THR A 39 -9.59 3.12 -1.92
N PRO A 40 -9.28 3.66 -0.73
CA PRO A 40 -8.24 3.12 0.13
C PRO A 40 -8.44 1.62 0.45
N ARG A 41 -9.70 1.16 0.55
CA ARG A 41 -10.03 -0.26 0.77
C ARG A 41 -9.66 -1.13 -0.43
N GLN A 42 -9.99 -0.68 -1.65
CA GLN A 42 -9.61 -1.39 -2.88
C GLN A 42 -8.09 -1.50 -3.02
N VAL A 43 -7.38 -0.40 -2.72
CA VAL A 43 -5.91 -0.40 -2.72
C VAL A 43 -5.35 -1.39 -1.70
N GLY A 44 -5.87 -1.38 -0.48
CA GLY A 44 -5.44 -2.32 0.57
C GLY A 44 -5.67 -3.78 0.19
N SER A 45 -6.86 -4.12 -0.31
CA SER A 45 -7.19 -5.48 -0.75
C SER A 45 -6.28 -5.94 -1.89
N ARG A 46 -6.03 -5.09 -2.90
CA ARG A 46 -5.13 -5.43 -4.01
C ARG A 46 -3.70 -5.67 -3.54
N LEU A 47 -3.20 -4.85 -2.61
CA LEU A 47 -1.87 -5.02 -2.03
C LEU A 47 -1.75 -6.34 -1.25
N GLN A 48 -2.81 -6.75 -0.55
CA GLN A 48 -2.84 -8.05 0.13
C GLN A 48 -2.81 -9.20 -0.87
N GLN A 49 -3.67 -9.17 -1.90
CA GLN A 49 -3.68 -10.18 -2.97
C GLN A 49 -2.31 -10.31 -3.65
N LEU A 50 -1.63 -9.19 -3.93
CA LEU A 50 -0.30 -9.21 -4.53
C LEU A 50 0.75 -9.86 -3.61
N ARG A 51 0.66 -9.63 -2.29
CA ARG A 51 1.51 -10.31 -1.30
C ARG A 51 1.24 -11.81 -1.27
N ASP A 52 -0.02 -12.20 -1.16
CA ASP A 52 -0.44 -13.60 -1.10
C ASP A 52 -0.06 -14.34 -2.40
N SER A 53 -0.19 -13.67 -3.55
CA SER A 53 0.19 -14.21 -4.86
C SER A 53 1.70 -14.32 -5.04
N SER A 54 2.49 -13.43 -4.43
CA SER A 54 3.97 -13.52 -4.43
C SER A 54 4.50 -14.60 -3.49
N VAL A 55 3.75 -14.98 -2.46
CA VAL A 55 4.10 -16.06 -1.51
C VAL A 55 3.83 -17.46 -2.11
N GLY A 56 2.96 -17.58 -3.11
CA GLY A 56 2.62 -18.85 -3.77
C GLY A 56 3.65 -19.38 -4.78
N GLN A 57 4.69 -18.62 -5.12
CA GLN A 57 5.67 -18.99 -6.17
C GLN A 57 7.02 -19.53 -5.65
N GLN A 58 7.14 -19.90 -4.37
CA GLN A 58 8.35 -20.54 -3.81
C GLN A 58 8.11 -21.98 -3.32
N ARG A 59 7.44 -22.80 -4.13
CA ARG A 59 7.35 -24.25 -3.91
C ARG A 59 7.48 -25.01 -5.24
N THR A 60 8.70 -25.10 -5.74
CA THR A 60 9.19 -26.15 -6.65
C THR A 60 10.70 -26.19 -6.55
#